data_AF-A0A7S3AFC9-F1
#
_entry.id   AF-A0A7S3AFC9-F1
#
_cell.length_a   1.000
_cell.length_b   1.000
_cell.length_c   1.000
_cell.angle_alpha   90.00
_cell.angle_beta   90.00
_cell.angle_gamma   90.00
#
_symmetry.space_group_name_H-M   'P 1'
#
loop_
_entity.id
_entity.type
_entity.pdbx_description
1 polymer ?
#
loop_
_entity_poly.entity_id
_entity_poly.type
_entity_poly.pdbx_seq_one_letter_code
_entity_poly.pdbx_strand_id
1 'polypeptide(L)'
;MINDVVGASAPMHGESKREELRKKMQSKIKLASTLQGLQGAAREKSKKADTMASETGDESAAVEAEDSTDESLPPLAQQLVGTWKPIKTENYSNYLKDVVGLNVMIRKIAEKIPLTPTYTIENGMLHCIVSCPGATAVESSLVSGHSTSYEPNTKVTFECEGVWQSGPPPNFTVARSSPKVLKGAPITACNFINDKGQLVLKQSWGNSCFTTTHTRV
;
A
#
# COMPACT_ATOMS: atom_id res chain seq x y z
N MET A 1 -11.16 75.71 -35.94
CA MET A 1 -11.38 74.29 -36.24
C MET A 1 -10.31 73.51 -35.50
N ILE A 2 -10.65 72.91 -34.38
CA ILE A 2 -9.74 72.14 -33.52
C ILE A 2 -10.29 70.71 -33.54
N ASN A 3 -9.51 69.77 -34.08
CA ASN A 3 -9.86 68.36 -34.14
C ASN A 3 -9.36 67.67 -32.87
N ASP A 4 -10.29 67.19 -32.06
CA ASP A 4 -10.00 66.30 -30.93
C ASP A 4 -9.71 64.88 -31.45
N VAL A 5 -8.49 64.41 -31.19
CA VAL A 5 -8.06 63.03 -31.43
C VAL A 5 -8.19 62.26 -30.11
N VAL A 6 -9.24 61.46 -29.99
CA VAL A 6 -9.44 60.54 -28.86
C VAL A 6 -8.57 59.30 -29.11
N GLY A 7 -7.45 59.19 -28.40
CA GLY A 7 -6.57 58.03 -28.41
C GLY A 7 -7.16 56.86 -27.62
N ALA A 8 -7.51 55.77 -28.30
CA ALA A 8 -7.91 54.53 -27.67
C ALA A 8 -6.70 53.83 -27.02
N SER A 9 -6.77 53.63 -25.70
CA SER A 9 -5.76 52.92 -24.91
C SER A 9 -5.88 51.41 -25.13
N ALA A 10 -4.79 50.76 -25.53
CA ALA A 10 -4.77 49.33 -25.79
C ALA A 10 -4.82 48.51 -24.48
N PRO A 11 -5.59 47.41 -24.43
CA PRO A 11 -5.71 46.60 -23.22
C PRO A 11 -4.40 45.87 -22.88
N MET A 12 -3.97 46.05 -21.63
CA MET A 12 -2.76 45.46 -21.05
C MET A 12 -2.85 43.93 -21.01
N HIS A 13 -1.98 43.27 -21.77
CA HIS A 13 -1.84 41.80 -21.90
C HIS A 13 -1.54 41.02 -20.58
N GLY A 14 -1.46 41.70 -19.44
CA GLY A 14 -1.12 41.11 -18.14
C GLY A 14 -2.29 40.53 -17.35
N GLU A 15 -3.52 41.00 -17.58
CA GLU A 15 -4.68 40.61 -16.76
C GLU A 15 -5.20 39.21 -17.10
N SER A 16 -5.18 38.84 -18.38
CA SER A 16 -5.62 37.52 -18.86
C SER A 16 -4.83 36.36 -18.22
N LYS A 17 -3.50 36.50 -18.10
CA LYS A 17 -2.65 35.47 -17.49
C LYS A 17 -2.88 35.33 -15.99
N ARG A 18 -3.18 36.42 -15.28
CA ARG A 18 -3.49 36.40 -13.84
C ARG A 18 -4.82 35.72 -13.57
N GLU A 19 -5.82 35.95 -14.41
CA GLU A 19 -7.12 35.32 -14.26
C GLU A 19 -7.08 33.81 -14.57
N GLU A 20 -6.32 33.39 -15.58
CA GLU A 20 -6.13 31.97 -15.89
C GLU A 20 -5.43 31.22 -14.74
N LEU A 21 -4.42 31.84 -14.11
CA LEU A 21 -3.72 31.27 -12.96
C LEU A 21 -4.67 31.14 -11.74
N ARG A 22 -5.52 32.14 -11.51
CA ARG A 22 -6.51 32.14 -10.42
C ARG A 22 -7.55 31.02 -10.62
N LYS A 23 -8.04 30.84 -11.85
CA LYS A 23 -8.95 29.73 -12.21
C LYS A 23 -8.30 28.36 -11.99
N LYS A 24 -7.02 28.20 -12.36
CA LYS A 24 -6.25 26.96 -12.11
C LYS A 24 -6.06 26.67 -10.62
N MET A 25 -5.77 27.68 -9.79
CA MET A 25 -5.66 27.51 -8.33
C MET A 25 -7.00 27.13 -7.69
N GLN A 26 -8.10 27.80 -8.06
CA GLN A 26 -9.42 27.50 -7.52
C GLN A 26 -9.88 26.07 -7.88
N SER A 27 -9.57 25.60 -9.10
CA SER A 27 -9.83 24.22 -9.51
C SER A 27 -9.06 23.20 -8.66
N LYS A 28 -7.77 23.46 -8.38
CA LYS A 28 -6.94 22.58 -7.53
C LYS A 28 -7.44 22.51 -6.08
N ILE A 29 -7.88 23.64 -5.51
CA ILE A 29 -8.43 23.69 -4.14
C ILE A 29 -9.73 22.86 -4.06
N LYS A 30 -10.61 22.95 -5.06
CA LYS A 30 -11.87 22.19 -5.13
C LYS A 30 -11.65 20.69 -5.27
N LEU A 31 -10.62 20.27 -6.00
CA LEU A 31 -10.21 18.86 -6.11
C LEU A 31 -9.66 18.32 -4.78
N ALA A 32 -8.84 19.10 -4.07
CA ALA A 32 -8.28 18.69 -2.78
C ALA A 32 -9.37 18.52 -1.70
N SER A 33 -10.35 19.43 -1.64
CA SER A 33 -11.46 19.32 -0.68
C SER A 33 -12.38 18.13 -0.97
N THR A 34 -12.57 17.78 -2.25
CA THR A 34 -13.39 16.61 -2.65
C THR A 34 -12.72 15.30 -2.25
N LEU A 35 -11.39 15.21 -2.37
CA LEU A 35 -10.62 14.04 -1.92
C LEU A 35 -10.68 13.83 -0.40
N GLN A 36 -10.62 14.91 0.39
CA GLN A 36 -10.78 14.82 1.85
C GLN A 36 -12.19 14.38 2.26
N GLY A 37 -13.24 14.84 1.56
CA GLY A 37 -14.62 14.40 1.82
C GLY A 37 -14.85 12.91 1.54
N LEU A 38 -14.25 12.36 0.48
CA LEU A 38 -14.34 10.94 0.15
C LEU A 38 -13.61 10.04 1.15
N GLN A 39 -12.51 10.51 1.74
CA GLN A 39 -11.81 9.80 2.82
C GLN A 39 -12.63 9.76 4.12
N GLY A 40 -13.42 10.81 4.42
CA GLY A 40 -14.35 10.83 5.56
C GLY A 40 -15.50 9.83 5.41
N ALA A 41 -16.13 9.76 4.23
CA ALA A 41 -17.28 8.89 3.97
C ALA A 41 -16.93 7.39 3.95
N ALA A 42 -15.69 7.03 3.58
CA ALA A 42 -15.22 5.64 3.64
C ALA A 42 -15.06 5.14 5.09
N ARG A 43 -14.70 6.03 6.02
CA ARG A 43 -14.48 5.70 7.43
C ARG A 43 -15.78 5.41 8.19
N GLU A 44 -16.90 5.98 7.75
CA GLU A 44 -18.20 5.79 8.40
C GLU A 44 -18.91 4.49 7.99
N LYS A 45 -18.63 3.96 6.79
CA LYS A 45 -19.18 2.67 6.33
C LYS A 45 -18.50 1.45 6.96
N SER A 46 -17.25 1.58 7.40
CA SER A 46 -16.53 0.51 8.09
C SER A 46 -17.09 0.21 9.49
N LYS A 47 -17.62 1.20 10.20
CA LYS A 47 -18.22 0.98 11.53
C LYS A 47 -19.58 0.26 11.52
N LYS A 48 -20.27 0.18 10.38
CA LYS A 48 -21.58 -0.50 10.28
C LYS A 48 -21.49 -1.97 9.89
N ALA A 49 -20.32 -2.45 9.47
CA ALA A 49 -20.14 -3.87 9.09
C ALA A 49 -19.88 -4.78 10.31
N ASP A 50 -19.36 -4.25 11.42
CA ASP A 50 -19.01 -5.05 12.60
C ASP A 50 -20.18 -5.33 13.55
N THR A 51 -21.40 -4.85 13.28
CA THR A 51 -22.55 -4.97 14.22
C THR A 51 -23.60 -6.01 13.80
N MET A 52 -23.41 -6.79 12.72
CA MET A 52 -24.47 -7.72 12.24
C MET A 52 -24.03 -9.18 12.03
N ALA A 53 -22.91 -9.62 12.61
CA ALA A 53 -22.49 -11.02 12.55
C ALA A 53 -22.48 -11.68 13.95
N SER A 54 -23.65 -11.73 14.60
CA SER A 54 -23.88 -12.63 15.72
C SER A 54 -25.37 -12.94 15.78
N GLU A 55 -25.74 -14.13 15.32
CA GLU A 55 -26.91 -14.94 15.71
C GLU A 55 -27.31 -15.88 14.56
N THR A 56 -26.72 -17.08 14.58
CA THR A 56 -27.44 -18.34 14.29
C THR A 56 -26.53 -19.48 14.72
N GLY A 57 -26.87 -20.12 15.83
CA GLY A 57 -26.38 -21.46 16.13
C GLY A 57 -27.24 -22.48 15.41
N ASP A 58 -26.64 -23.62 15.03
CA ASP A 58 -27.17 -24.91 15.47
C ASP A 58 -26.10 -26.00 15.36
N GLU A 59 -26.31 -26.98 16.21
CA GLU A 59 -25.54 -28.14 16.66
C GLU A 59 -25.25 -29.20 15.55
N SER A 60 -24.02 -29.76 15.51
CA SER A 60 -23.75 -31.20 15.26
C SER A 60 -22.30 -31.52 14.85
N ALA A 61 -21.82 -32.66 15.37
CA ALA A 61 -20.67 -33.48 15.00
C ALA A 61 -19.27 -33.02 15.45
N ALA A 62 -18.91 -33.49 16.65
CA ALA A 62 -17.53 -33.66 17.07
C ALA A 62 -16.81 -34.62 16.11
N VAL A 63 -16.03 -34.06 15.20
CA VAL A 63 -14.98 -34.78 14.48
C VAL A 63 -13.68 -34.47 15.21
N GLU A 64 -13.15 -35.44 15.93
CA GLU A 64 -11.80 -35.37 16.48
C GLU A 64 -10.81 -35.32 15.30
N ALA A 65 -10.41 -34.10 14.92
CA ALA A 65 -9.31 -33.87 14.00
C ALA A 65 -8.01 -33.95 14.79
N GLU A 66 -7.43 -35.16 14.82
CA GLU A 66 -6.07 -35.38 15.28
C GLU A 66 -5.05 -34.73 14.34
N ASP A 67 -3.95 -34.33 14.98
CA ASP A 67 -2.68 -33.88 14.42
C ASP A 67 -2.60 -32.41 13.97
N SER A 68 -2.85 -31.50 14.92
CA SER A 68 -2.28 -30.15 14.89
C SER A 68 -0.76 -30.28 15.00
N THR A 69 -0.09 -30.43 13.86
CA THR A 69 1.32 -30.13 13.75
C THR A 69 1.48 -28.65 14.11
N ASP A 70 1.84 -28.40 15.37
CA ASP A 70 2.31 -27.10 15.85
C ASP A 70 3.61 -26.78 15.10
N GLU A 71 3.48 -26.36 13.84
CA GLU A 71 4.60 -25.90 13.03
C GLU A 71 5.03 -24.55 13.62
N SER A 72 5.87 -24.63 14.65
CA SER A 72 6.44 -23.48 15.32
C SER A 72 7.03 -22.53 14.28
N LEU A 73 6.66 -21.25 14.37
CA LEU A 73 7.22 -20.21 13.50
C LEU A 73 8.76 -20.23 13.55
N PRO A 74 9.43 -19.99 12.40
CA PRO A 74 10.88 -19.97 12.36
C PRO A 74 11.45 -18.79 13.17
N PRO A 75 12.70 -18.86 13.65
CA PRO A 75 13.32 -17.79 14.44
C PRO A 75 13.32 -16.41 13.78
N LEU A 76 13.32 -16.35 12.44
CA LEU A 76 13.20 -15.09 11.70
C LEU A 76 11.87 -14.37 11.99
N ALA A 77 10.77 -15.10 12.17
CA ALA A 77 9.46 -14.50 12.42
C ALA A 77 9.50 -13.62 13.68
N GLN A 78 10.14 -14.11 14.75
CA GLN A 78 10.35 -13.34 15.98
C GLN A 78 11.21 -12.10 15.77
N GLN A 79 12.20 -12.16 14.87
CA GLN A 79 13.03 -11.00 14.53
C GLN A 79 12.27 -9.95 13.71
N LEU A 80 11.20 -10.32 13.01
CA LEU A 80 10.38 -9.36 12.26
C LEU A 80 9.42 -8.57 13.16
N VAL A 81 9.02 -9.12 14.31
CA VAL A 81 8.07 -8.48 15.25
C VAL A 81 8.51 -7.06 15.63
N GLY A 82 7.55 -6.14 15.62
CA GLY A 82 7.76 -4.72 15.97
C GLY A 82 7.30 -3.76 14.87
N THR A 83 7.46 -2.46 15.14
CA THR A 83 7.14 -1.39 14.20
C THR A 83 8.41 -0.91 13.51
N TRP A 84 8.34 -0.71 12.20
CA TRP A 84 9.50 -0.38 11.37
C TRP A 84 9.28 0.94 10.62
N LYS A 85 10.25 1.85 10.72
CA LYS A 85 10.25 3.15 10.06
C LYS A 85 11.15 3.13 8.82
N PRO A 86 10.68 3.62 7.66
CA PRO A 86 11.47 3.60 6.43
C PRO A 86 12.68 4.53 6.54
N ILE A 87 13.83 4.05 6.07
CA ILE A 87 15.10 4.78 5.96
C ILE A 87 15.37 5.14 4.50
N LYS A 88 15.26 4.15 3.61
CA LYS A 88 15.65 4.26 2.21
C LYS A 88 14.71 3.44 1.36
N THR A 89 14.31 3.98 0.21
CA THR A 89 13.47 3.28 -0.76
C THR A 89 14.03 3.53 -2.16
N GLU A 90 14.20 2.46 -2.93
CA GLU A 90 14.76 2.46 -4.28
C GLU A 90 13.74 1.90 -5.27
N ASN A 91 13.65 2.51 -6.47
CA ASN A 91 12.79 2.08 -7.59
C ASN A 91 11.28 1.98 -7.30
N TYR A 92 10.79 2.56 -6.20
CA TYR A 92 9.37 2.53 -5.86
C TYR A 92 8.47 3.22 -6.90
N SER A 93 8.97 4.25 -7.60
CA SER A 93 8.24 4.87 -8.71
C SER A 93 7.88 3.88 -9.82
N ASN A 94 8.79 2.95 -10.13
CA ASN A 94 8.56 1.93 -11.16
C ASN A 94 7.50 0.94 -10.69
N TYR A 95 7.53 0.53 -9.42
CA TYR A 95 6.50 -0.30 -8.83
C TYR A 95 5.11 0.36 -8.91
N LEU A 96 5.01 1.62 -8.49
CA LEU A 96 3.76 2.36 -8.53
C LEU A 96 3.21 2.54 -9.96
N LYS A 97 4.10 2.59 -10.96
CA LYS A 97 3.73 2.70 -12.37
C LYS A 97 3.28 1.35 -12.93
N ASP A 98 4.12 0.33 -12.80
CA ASP A 98 3.98 -0.90 -13.55
C ASP A 98 3.06 -1.90 -12.84
N VAL A 99 3.12 -1.97 -11.50
CA VAL A 99 2.31 -2.89 -10.69
C VAL A 99 1.00 -2.24 -10.28
N VAL A 100 1.04 -1.04 -9.69
CA VAL A 100 -0.16 -0.36 -9.17
C VAL A 100 -0.93 0.36 -10.28
N GLY A 101 -0.27 0.72 -11.39
CA GLY A 101 -0.91 1.41 -12.52
C GLY A 101 -1.19 2.90 -12.28
N LEU A 102 -0.47 3.54 -11.35
CA LEU A 102 -0.69 4.95 -11.04
C LEU A 102 -0.08 5.88 -12.09
N ASN A 103 -0.77 6.99 -12.38
CA ASN A 103 -0.24 8.05 -13.25
C ASN A 103 0.90 8.85 -12.56
N VAL A 104 1.68 9.59 -13.36
CA VAL A 104 2.91 10.26 -12.88
C VAL A 104 2.69 11.23 -11.71
N MET A 105 1.57 11.95 -11.70
CA MET A 105 1.28 12.94 -10.66
C MET A 105 1.00 12.27 -9.33
N ILE A 106 0.17 11.21 -9.32
CA ILE A 106 -0.14 10.45 -8.12
C ILE A 106 1.11 9.72 -7.61
N ARG A 107 1.95 9.19 -8.51
CA ARG A 107 3.23 8.55 -8.11
C ARG A 107 4.13 9.50 -7.33
N LYS A 108 4.25 10.76 -7.76
CA LYS A 108 5.07 11.76 -7.05
C LYS A 108 4.56 12.09 -5.65
N ILE A 109 3.25 11.98 -5.42
CA ILE A 109 2.67 12.11 -4.08
C ILE A 109 2.95 10.85 -3.27
N ALA A 110 2.67 9.66 -3.82
CA ALA A 110 2.87 8.38 -3.15
C ALA A 110 4.33 8.12 -2.75
N GLU A 111 5.31 8.56 -3.57
CA GLU A 111 6.74 8.51 -3.24
C GLU A 111 7.11 9.28 -1.95
N LYS A 112 6.26 10.20 -1.48
CA LYS A 112 6.49 10.99 -0.25
C LYS A 112 5.81 10.41 0.98
N ILE A 113 4.99 9.37 0.81
CA ILE A 113 4.25 8.74 1.90
C ILE A 113 5.11 7.61 2.47
N PRO A 114 5.53 7.68 3.74
CA PRO A 114 6.31 6.61 4.35
C PRO A 114 5.44 5.37 4.55
N LEU A 115 5.93 4.21 4.11
CA LEU A 115 5.33 2.92 4.40
C LEU A 115 5.88 2.41 5.73
N THR A 116 5.01 2.19 6.71
CA THR A 116 5.41 1.78 8.07
C THR A 116 4.81 0.40 8.36
N PRO A 117 5.54 -0.69 8.11
CA PRO A 117 5.07 -2.03 8.44
C PRO A 117 5.21 -2.28 9.94
N THR A 118 4.18 -2.89 10.52
CA THR A 118 4.16 -3.38 11.90
C THR A 118 3.87 -4.87 11.86
N TYR A 119 4.73 -5.66 12.50
CA TYR A 119 4.58 -7.11 12.58
C TYR A 119 4.17 -7.55 13.99
N THR A 120 3.17 -8.42 14.08
CA THR A 120 2.68 -9.04 15.33
C THR A 120 2.57 -10.54 15.14
N ILE A 121 2.72 -11.32 16.22
CA ILE A 121 2.42 -12.75 16.21
C ILE A 121 1.11 -12.95 16.97
N GLU A 122 0.13 -13.53 16.30
CA GLU A 122 -1.20 -13.83 16.86
C GLU A 122 -1.55 -15.27 16.48
N ASN A 123 -1.95 -16.08 17.47
CA ASN A 123 -2.32 -17.49 17.27
C ASN A 123 -1.27 -18.31 16.48
N GLY A 124 0.02 -18.09 16.76
CA GLY A 124 1.10 -18.79 16.06
C GLY A 124 1.35 -18.33 14.62
N MET A 125 0.73 -17.24 14.18
CA MET A 125 0.88 -16.69 12.82
C MET A 125 1.50 -15.30 12.87
N LEU A 126 2.45 -15.03 11.97
CA LEU A 126 3.03 -13.70 11.83
C LEU A 126 2.16 -12.83 10.92
N HIS A 127 1.56 -11.79 11.49
CA HIS A 127 0.79 -10.78 10.77
C HIS A 127 1.65 -9.55 10.50
N CYS A 128 1.36 -8.87 9.39
CA CYS A 128 1.97 -7.63 8.98
C CYS A 128 0.87 -6.64 8.59
N ILE A 129 0.87 -5.48 9.25
CA ILE A 129 -0.01 -4.36 8.93
C ILE A 129 0.87 -3.25 8.38
N VAL A 130 0.65 -2.89 7.11
CA VAL A 130 1.31 -1.75 6.48
C VAL A 130 0.40 -0.54 6.56
N SER A 131 0.80 0.43 7.37
CA SER A 131 0.09 1.69 7.51
C SER A 131 0.71 2.79 6.63
N CYS A 132 -0.15 3.60 6.01
CA CYS A 132 0.28 4.79 5.27
C CYS A 132 -0.79 5.89 5.38
N PRO A 133 -0.40 7.16 5.64
CA PRO A 133 -1.34 8.27 5.68
C PRO A 133 -2.13 8.43 4.38
N GLY A 134 -3.46 8.40 4.49
CA GLY A 134 -4.37 8.64 3.35
C GLY A 134 -4.77 7.40 2.55
N ALA A 135 -4.34 6.19 2.95
CA ALA A 135 -4.82 4.94 2.39
C ALA A 135 -5.33 3.99 3.50
N THR A 136 -6.11 2.99 3.10
CA THR A 136 -6.52 1.91 4.01
C THR A 136 -5.31 1.06 4.33
N ALA A 137 -5.14 0.66 5.59
CA ALA A 137 -4.07 -0.24 5.98
C ALA A 137 -4.16 -1.55 5.21
N VAL A 138 -3.01 -2.10 4.86
CA VAL A 138 -2.91 -3.39 4.16
C VAL A 138 -2.46 -4.42 5.16
N GLU A 139 -3.28 -5.46 5.32
CA GLU A 139 -3.00 -6.58 6.21
C GLU A 139 -2.54 -7.78 5.39
N SER A 140 -1.50 -8.44 5.87
CA SER A 140 -1.00 -9.68 5.28
C SER A 140 -0.51 -10.63 6.35
N SER A 141 -0.78 -11.91 6.16
CA SER A 141 -0.25 -12.98 7.00
C SER A 141 0.93 -13.64 6.29
N LEU A 142 2.02 -13.87 7.01
CA LEU A 142 3.22 -14.53 6.50
C LEU A 142 3.13 -16.02 6.82
N VAL A 143 2.39 -16.74 5.97
CA VAL A 143 2.11 -18.17 6.11
C VAL A 143 2.89 -18.96 5.05
N SER A 144 3.38 -20.15 5.41
CA SER A 144 3.93 -21.10 4.43
C SER A 144 2.83 -21.70 3.58
N GLY A 145 3.11 -21.93 2.30
CA GLY A 145 2.19 -22.52 1.35
C GLY A 145 1.19 -21.53 0.78
N HIS A 146 0.07 -22.08 0.31
CA HIS A 146 -0.93 -21.35 -0.43
C HIS A 146 -1.82 -20.48 0.48
N SER A 147 -2.09 -19.24 0.05
CA SER A 147 -3.01 -18.33 0.73
C SER A 147 -3.58 -17.31 -0.24
N THR A 148 -4.55 -16.51 0.22
CA THR A 148 -5.06 -15.35 -0.53
C THR A 148 -4.85 -14.08 0.28
N SER A 149 -4.63 -12.96 -0.42
CA SER A 149 -4.49 -11.64 0.20
C SER A 149 -5.29 -10.60 -0.57
N TYR A 150 -6.13 -9.85 0.14
CA TYR A 150 -6.93 -8.77 -0.44
C TYR A 150 -6.23 -7.41 -0.24
N GLU A 151 -6.00 -6.69 -1.33
CA GLU A 151 -5.47 -5.34 -1.31
C GLU A 151 -6.62 -4.31 -1.38
N PRO A 152 -6.98 -3.66 -0.25
CA PRO A 152 -8.18 -2.82 -0.19
C PRO A 152 -8.08 -1.56 -1.05
N ASN A 153 -6.88 -1.04 -1.26
CA ASN A 153 -6.69 0.22 -1.99
C ASN A 153 -6.85 0.04 -3.51
N THR A 154 -6.57 -1.16 -4.03
CA THR A 154 -6.73 -1.49 -5.46
C THR A 154 -7.93 -2.41 -5.74
N LYS A 155 -8.55 -2.96 -4.68
CA LYS A 155 -9.63 -3.95 -4.76
C LYS A 155 -9.23 -5.20 -5.56
N VAL A 156 -7.99 -5.63 -5.36
CA VAL A 156 -7.41 -6.81 -6.01
C VAL A 156 -7.20 -7.89 -4.97
N THR A 157 -7.67 -9.10 -5.26
CA THR A 157 -7.27 -10.31 -4.54
C THR A 157 -6.08 -10.92 -5.27
N PHE A 158 -5.07 -11.29 -4.50
CA PHE A 158 -3.90 -12.01 -4.96
C PHE A 158 -3.95 -13.45 -4.45
N GLU A 159 -3.58 -14.37 -5.34
CA GLU A 159 -3.17 -15.72 -4.97
C GLU A 159 -1.71 -15.67 -4.54
N CYS A 160 -1.41 -16.22 -3.38
CA CYS A 160 -0.10 -16.14 -2.72
C CYS A 160 0.47 -17.54 -2.46
N GLU A 161 1.78 -17.67 -2.60
CA GLU A 161 2.56 -18.85 -2.22
C GLU A 161 3.77 -18.39 -1.39
N GLY A 162 3.73 -18.66 -0.09
CA GLY A 162 4.73 -18.22 0.89
C GLY A 162 5.71 -19.33 1.26
N VAL A 163 6.98 -18.98 1.46
CA VAL A 163 8.02 -19.93 1.89
C VAL A 163 9.00 -19.23 2.85
N TRP A 164 9.24 -19.86 4.00
CA TRP A 164 10.35 -19.51 4.88
C TRP A 164 11.64 -20.16 4.40
N GLN A 165 12.71 -19.38 4.28
CA GLN A 165 14.02 -19.86 3.84
C GLN A 165 15.04 -19.67 4.96
N SER A 166 15.78 -20.73 5.27
CA SER A 166 16.83 -20.77 6.31
C SER A 166 18.22 -20.32 5.85
N GLY A 167 18.37 -19.87 4.60
CA GLY A 167 19.64 -19.42 4.04
C GLY A 167 20.22 -18.18 4.76
N PRO A 168 21.47 -17.77 4.51
CA PRO A 168 22.04 -16.53 5.07
C PRO A 168 21.87 -15.33 4.11
N PRO A 169 21.09 -14.28 4.44
CA PRO A 169 20.26 -14.12 5.64
C PRO A 169 18.93 -14.89 5.52
N PRO A 170 18.35 -15.35 6.64
CA PRO A 170 17.07 -16.03 6.61
C PRO A 170 16.03 -15.05 6.10
N ASN A 171 15.09 -15.54 5.29
CA ASN A 171 14.08 -14.69 4.67
C ASN A 171 12.71 -15.37 4.60
N PHE A 172 11.66 -14.54 4.47
CA PHE A 172 10.35 -14.99 4.04
C PHE A 172 10.11 -14.48 2.63
N THR A 173 9.84 -15.39 1.70
CA THR A 173 9.52 -15.05 0.32
C THR A 173 8.09 -15.44 0.00
N VAL A 174 7.32 -14.52 -0.58
CA VAL A 174 5.96 -14.77 -1.08
C VAL A 174 5.89 -14.41 -2.55
N ALA A 175 5.51 -15.37 -3.38
CA ALA A 175 5.09 -15.11 -4.75
C ALA A 175 3.60 -14.82 -4.75
N ARG A 176 3.19 -13.71 -5.34
CA ARG A 176 1.77 -13.34 -5.46
C ARG A 176 1.40 -13.03 -6.90
N SER A 177 0.18 -13.37 -7.32
CA SER A 177 -0.30 -13.13 -8.67
C SER A 177 -1.78 -12.77 -8.69
N SER A 178 -2.20 -12.03 -9.72
CA SER A 178 -3.61 -11.73 -9.97
C SER A 178 -3.80 -11.46 -11.46
N PRO A 179 -4.84 -12.02 -12.13
CA PRO A 179 -5.09 -11.75 -13.55
C PRO A 179 -5.25 -10.25 -13.87
N LYS A 180 -5.67 -9.46 -12.88
CA LYS A 180 -5.86 -8.00 -12.99
C LYS A 180 -4.56 -7.19 -12.96
N VAL A 181 -3.47 -7.79 -12.50
CA VAL A 181 -2.18 -7.12 -12.32
C VAL A 181 -1.14 -7.80 -13.19
N LEU A 182 -0.44 -7.03 -14.03
CA LEU A 182 0.60 -7.56 -14.93
C LEU A 182 0.16 -8.79 -15.76
N LYS A 183 -1.13 -8.88 -16.12
CA LYS A 183 -1.71 -10.03 -16.84
C LYS A 183 -1.49 -11.38 -16.12
N GLY A 184 -1.44 -11.38 -14.80
CA GLY A 184 -1.19 -12.59 -14.00
C GLY A 184 0.28 -12.93 -13.79
N ALA A 185 1.22 -12.13 -14.29
CA ALA A 185 2.64 -12.37 -14.03
C ALA A 185 2.94 -12.27 -12.51
N PRO A 186 3.76 -13.18 -11.96
CA PRO A 186 4.02 -13.21 -10.53
C PRO A 186 4.86 -12.00 -10.08
N ILE A 187 4.55 -11.53 -8.88
CA ILE A 187 5.32 -10.54 -8.13
C ILE A 187 5.88 -11.28 -6.92
N THR A 188 7.20 -11.27 -6.76
CA THR A 188 7.86 -11.91 -5.61
C THR A 188 8.23 -10.85 -4.59
N ALA A 189 7.71 -10.96 -3.37
CA ALA A 189 8.12 -10.14 -2.23
C ALA A 189 9.01 -10.98 -1.29
N CYS A 190 10.09 -10.38 -0.79
CA CYS A 190 11.05 -11.02 0.09
C CYS A 190 11.34 -10.10 1.28
N ASN A 191 11.19 -10.63 2.49
CA ASN A 191 11.39 -9.93 3.75
C ASN A 191 12.54 -10.58 4.52
N PHE A 192 13.53 -9.80 4.93
CA PHE A 192 14.66 -10.30 5.74
C PHE A 192 15.25 -9.19 6.60
N ILE A 193 16.00 -9.58 7.63
CA ILE A 193 16.81 -8.69 8.44
C ILE A 193 18.26 -8.75 7.96
N ASN A 194 18.86 -7.61 7.65
CA ASN A 194 20.27 -7.55 7.24
C ASN A 194 21.23 -7.61 8.45
N ASP A 195 22.53 -7.62 8.17
CA ASP A 195 23.63 -7.61 9.15
C ASP A 195 23.60 -6.41 10.12
N LYS A 196 22.90 -5.33 9.75
CA LYS A 196 22.74 -4.12 10.57
C LYS A 196 21.46 -4.12 11.41
N GLY A 197 20.72 -5.23 11.45
CA GLY A 197 19.45 -5.32 12.16
C GLY A 197 18.32 -4.50 11.50
N GLN A 198 18.45 -4.17 10.21
CA GLN A 198 17.45 -3.42 9.46
C GLN A 198 16.55 -4.37 8.68
N LEU A 199 15.25 -4.08 8.66
CA LEU A 199 14.29 -4.79 7.84
C LEU A 199 14.41 -4.36 6.38
N VAL A 200 14.66 -5.31 5.49
CA VAL A 200 14.69 -5.11 4.05
C VAL A 200 13.47 -5.81 3.44
N LEU A 201 12.63 -5.03 2.76
CA LEU A 201 11.56 -5.55 1.92
C LEU A 201 11.96 -5.35 0.46
N LYS A 202 12.06 -6.44 -0.28
CA LYS A 202 12.32 -6.42 -1.73
C LYS A 202 11.10 -6.95 -2.45
N GLN A 203 10.66 -6.27 -3.50
CA GLN A 203 9.66 -6.82 -4.41
C GLN A 203 10.18 -6.79 -5.84
N SER A 204 10.05 -7.91 -6.56
CA SER A 204 10.46 -8.05 -7.96
C SER A 204 9.30 -8.49 -8.84
N TRP A 205 9.28 -7.97 -10.07
CA TRP A 205 8.32 -8.31 -11.12
C TRP A 205 9.01 -8.20 -12.48
N GLY A 206 8.99 -9.29 -13.27
CA GLY A 206 9.76 -9.37 -14.52
C GLY A 206 11.24 -9.02 -14.28
N ASN A 207 11.77 -8.05 -15.04
CA ASN A 207 13.15 -7.57 -14.92
C ASN A 207 13.31 -6.35 -13.99
N SER A 208 12.27 -6.01 -13.22
CA SER A 208 12.27 -4.85 -12.32
C SER A 208 12.20 -5.29 -10.86
N CYS A 209 12.75 -4.47 -9.98
CA CYS A 209 12.56 -4.62 -8.55
C CYS A 209 12.56 -3.26 -7.83
N PHE A 210 11.89 -3.22 -6.69
CA PHE A 210 12.03 -2.14 -5.72
C PHE A 210 12.49 -2.71 -4.39
N THR A 211 13.17 -1.88 -3.60
CA THR A 211 13.66 -2.27 -2.28
C THR A 211 13.40 -1.13 -1.31
N THR A 212 12.96 -1.47 -0.10
CA THR A 212 12.83 -0.53 0.99
C THR A 212 13.49 -1.07 2.24
N THR A 213 14.25 -0.23 2.92
CA THR A 213 14.99 -0.54 4.14
C THR A 213 14.41 0.25 5.28
N HIS A 214 14.18 -0.41 6.41
CA HIS A 214 13.56 0.18 7.59
C HIS A 214 14.43 -0.04 8.84
N THR A 215 14.31 0.87 9.80
CA THR A 215 14.85 0.73 11.15
C THR A 215 13.72 0.46 12.12
N ARG A 216 13.98 -0.29 13.19
CA ARG A 216 12.99 -0.53 14.24
C ARG A 216 12.74 0.75 15.03
N VAL A 217 11.49 1.00 15.40
CA VAL A 217 11.04 2.14 16.24
C VAL A 217 11.01 1.74 17.70
#